data_AF-A0A9W8EK79-F1
#
_entry.id   AF-A0A9W8EK79-F1
#
_cell.length_a   1.000
_cell.length_b   1.000
_cell.length_c   1.000
_cell.angle_alpha   90.00
_cell.angle_beta   90.00
_cell.angle_gamma   90.00
#
_symmetry.space_group_name_H-M   'P 1'
#
loop_
_entity.id
_entity.type
_entity.pdbx_description
1 polymer ?
#
loop_
_entity_poly.entity_id
_entity_poly.type
_entity_poly.pdbx_seq_one_letter_code
_entity_poly.pdbx_strand_id
1 'polypeptide(L)'
;MDAAADCGQQATPDDETLLTKPQCDTPQYDGFVRDFLATNAAPDSKAVVKLARKLCPTWPIPKQEGRREDPTMVRVAVMDSSFNPPHYCHGAYLECMGVAELALAAAEGGREARMLDIDAFLLLLGSSNADKPLQGASLEQRMRMVDMLATTVAVDASADTWHLWKSRDQFMASNLHNMAIGMVNTPRFVDKCRAVRDV
;
A
#
# COMPACT_ATOMS: atom_id res chain seq x y z
N MET A 1 -49.99 29.39 -37.15
CA MET A 1 -48.67 28.74 -37.14
C MET A 1 -47.67 29.85 -36.94
N ASP A 2 -47.22 30.09 -35.70
CA ASP A 2 -45.98 30.79 -35.39
C ASP A 2 -45.57 30.39 -33.98
N ALA A 3 -44.38 29.80 -33.89
CA ALA A 3 -43.73 29.26 -32.70
C ALA A 3 -42.93 30.39 -32.02
N ALA A 4 -43.16 30.64 -30.73
CA ALA A 4 -42.36 30.14 -29.59
C ALA A 4 -40.93 30.71 -29.51
N ALA A 5 -40.72 31.61 -28.55
CA ALA A 5 -39.43 31.87 -27.90
C ALA A 5 -39.70 32.37 -26.47
N ASP A 6 -39.78 31.45 -25.51
CA ASP A 6 -39.72 31.75 -24.07
C ASP A 6 -38.41 31.14 -23.54
N CYS A 7 -37.48 32.02 -23.16
CA CYS A 7 -36.15 31.67 -22.69
C CYS A 7 -36.18 31.64 -21.16
N GLY A 8 -36.62 30.51 -20.60
CA GLY A 8 -36.51 30.22 -19.18
C GLY A 8 -35.11 29.69 -18.85
N GLN A 9 -34.26 30.54 -18.26
CA GLN A 9 -33.05 30.08 -17.59
C GLN A 9 -33.42 29.51 -16.22
N GLN A 10 -33.35 28.19 -16.07
CA GLN A 10 -33.30 27.54 -14.76
C GLN A 10 -31.83 27.27 -14.42
N ALA A 11 -31.34 27.93 -13.37
CA ALA A 11 -30.09 27.57 -12.71
C ALA A 11 -30.27 26.19 -12.07
N THR A 12 -29.46 25.22 -12.49
CA THR A 12 -29.31 23.95 -11.79
C THR A 12 -28.52 24.19 -10.51
N PRO A 13 -28.95 23.66 -9.36
CA PRO A 13 -28.14 23.71 -8.15
C PRO A 13 -26.90 22.85 -8.38
N ASP A 14 -25.73 23.46 -8.20
CA ASP A 14 -24.45 22.77 -8.19
C ASP A 14 -24.54 21.62 -7.17
N ASP A 15 -24.47 20.40 -7.70
CA ASP A 15 -24.37 19.16 -6.95
C ASP A 15 -22.97 19.12 -6.33
N GLU A 16 -22.83 19.88 -5.24
CA GLU A 16 -21.69 19.87 -4.32
C GLU A 16 -21.74 18.54 -3.54
N THR A 17 -21.63 17.42 -4.26
CA THR A 17 -21.41 16.10 -3.67
C THR A 17 -20.04 16.10 -2.99
N LEU A 18 -20.05 16.52 -1.72
CA LEU A 18 -19.39 15.86 -0.60
C LEU A 18 -18.09 15.15 -0.98
N LEU A 19 -17.10 15.91 -1.42
CA LEU A 19 -15.71 15.65 -1.04
C LEU A 19 -15.62 15.90 0.47
N THR A 20 -16.21 14.98 1.25
CA THR A 20 -15.87 14.82 2.65
C THR A 20 -14.35 14.78 2.69
N LYS A 21 -13.73 15.83 3.23
CA LYS A 21 -12.31 15.85 3.55
C LYS A 21 -12.00 14.49 4.15
N PRO A 22 -10.98 13.74 3.66
CA PRO A 22 -10.63 12.47 4.25
C PRO A 22 -10.40 12.75 5.73
N GLN A 23 -11.37 12.35 6.54
CA GLN A 23 -11.24 12.40 7.97
C GLN A 23 -10.06 11.46 8.21
N CYS A 24 -8.95 12.02 8.70
CA CYS A 24 -7.80 11.24 9.11
C CYS A 24 -8.22 10.40 10.31
N ASP A 25 -9.02 9.37 10.07
CA ASP A 25 -9.21 8.22 10.93
C ASP A 25 -7.90 7.43 10.88
N THR A 26 -6.79 8.08 11.28
CA THR A 26 -5.52 7.40 11.43
C THR A 26 -5.76 6.34 12.49
N PRO A 27 -5.53 5.06 12.19
CA PRO A 27 -5.70 4.00 13.16
C PRO A 27 -4.90 4.33 14.43
N GLN A 28 -5.49 4.07 15.59
CA GLN A 28 -4.77 4.24 16.86
C GLN A 28 -3.74 3.12 17.00
N TYR A 29 -2.57 3.30 16.40
CA TYR A 29 -1.47 2.33 16.43
C TYR A 29 -0.89 2.11 17.83
N ASP A 30 -1.13 3.02 18.78
CA ASP A 30 -0.55 2.96 20.12
C ASP A 30 -1.02 1.71 20.89
N GLY A 31 -2.31 1.36 20.78
CA GLY A 31 -2.86 0.14 21.37
C GLY A 31 -2.29 -1.10 20.70
N PHE A 32 -2.31 -1.14 19.37
CA PHE A 32 -1.78 -2.25 18.59
C PHE A 32 -0.30 -2.54 18.89
N VAL A 33 0.56 -1.51 18.88
CA VAL A 33 1.99 -1.66 19.15
C VAL A 33 2.22 -2.15 20.57
N ARG A 34 1.52 -1.57 21.56
CA ARG A 34 1.64 -1.98 22.96
C ARG A 34 1.26 -3.45 23.15
N ASP A 35 0.11 -3.87 22.61
CA ASP A 35 -0.38 -5.24 22.71
C ASP A 35 0.54 -6.22 21.97
N PHE A 36 1.05 -5.79 20.82
CA PHE A 36 2.02 -6.56 20.04
C PHE A 36 3.30 -6.81 20.85
N LEU A 37 3.87 -5.77 21.45
CA LEU A 37 5.09 -5.89 22.23
C LEU A 37 4.86 -6.71 23.50
N ALA A 38 3.77 -6.46 24.23
CA ALA A 38 3.45 -7.18 25.46
C ALA A 38 3.26 -8.69 25.22
N THR A 39 2.68 -9.07 24.08
CA THR A 39 2.34 -10.46 23.79
C THR A 39 3.46 -11.21 23.03
N ASN A 40 4.24 -10.52 22.20
CA ASN A 40 5.10 -11.18 21.21
C ASN A 40 6.57 -10.75 21.26
N ALA A 41 6.98 -9.78 22.08
CA ALA A 41 8.37 -9.32 22.12
C ALA A 41 9.23 -9.99 23.21
N ALA A 42 8.73 -11.04 23.89
CA ALA A 42 9.55 -11.79 24.83
C ALA A 42 10.67 -12.56 24.08
N PRO A 43 11.86 -12.75 24.67
CA PRO A 43 13.02 -13.38 24.00
C PRO A 43 12.73 -14.75 23.38
N ASP A 44 11.86 -15.54 24.02
CA ASP A 44 11.50 -16.90 23.59
C ASP A 44 10.19 -16.96 22.79
N SER A 45 9.67 -15.80 22.36
CA SER A 45 8.43 -15.75 21.58
C SER A 45 8.62 -16.39 20.21
N LYS A 46 7.65 -17.18 19.76
CA LYS A 46 7.60 -17.66 18.38
C LYS A 46 7.59 -16.46 17.41
N ALA A 47 8.31 -16.60 16.30
CA ALA A 47 8.24 -15.65 15.19
C ALA A 47 6.79 -15.46 14.72
N VAL A 48 6.31 -14.23 14.69
CA VAL A 48 4.93 -13.91 14.33
C VAL A 48 4.84 -12.57 13.62
N VAL A 49 3.95 -12.50 12.64
CA VAL A 49 3.53 -11.27 11.99
C VAL A 49 2.07 -11.00 12.38
N LYS A 50 1.76 -9.77 12.76
CA LYS A 50 0.38 -9.31 12.97
C LYS A 50 0.07 -8.13 12.07
N LEU A 51 -1.09 -8.16 11.43
CA LEU A 51 -1.56 -7.06 10.60
C LEU A 51 -2.20 -5.99 11.47
N ALA A 52 -1.77 -4.75 11.29
CA ALA A 52 -2.32 -3.58 11.96
C ALA A 52 -3.44 -2.93 11.16
N ARG A 53 -3.29 -2.89 9.84
CA ARG A 53 -4.26 -2.29 8.91
C ARG A 53 -4.25 -3.05 7.59
N LYS A 54 -5.45 -3.20 7.01
CA LYS A 54 -5.65 -3.59 5.61
C LYS A 54 -6.26 -2.39 4.89
N LEU A 55 -5.69 -1.97 3.76
CA LEU A 55 -6.27 -0.91 2.94
C LEU A 55 -7.44 -1.44 2.10
N CYS A 56 -7.50 -2.76 1.90
CA CYS A 56 -8.60 -3.46 1.27
C CYS A 56 -9.18 -4.55 2.20
N PRO A 57 -10.51 -4.63 2.42
CA PRO A 57 -11.11 -5.66 3.29
C PRO A 57 -10.82 -7.10 2.82
N THR A 58 -10.64 -7.30 1.51
CA THR A 58 -10.39 -8.63 0.94
C THR A 58 -8.92 -9.03 0.97
N TRP A 59 -8.01 -8.18 1.47
CA TRP A 59 -6.58 -8.48 1.50
C TRP A 59 -6.29 -9.85 2.15
N PRO A 60 -5.46 -10.71 1.52
CA PRO A 60 -4.61 -10.43 0.35
C PRO A 60 -5.26 -10.71 -1.01
N ILE A 61 -6.56 -10.99 -1.07
CA ILE A 61 -7.27 -11.34 -2.30
C ILE A 61 -7.66 -10.06 -3.07
N PRO A 62 -7.20 -9.86 -4.33
CA PRO A 62 -7.53 -8.70 -5.15
C PRO A 62 -9.02 -8.72 -5.56
N LYS A 63 -9.58 -7.53 -5.84
CA LYS A 63 -11.03 -7.35 -5.97
C LYS A 63 -11.66 -7.79 -7.30
N GLN A 64 -10.96 -7.93 -8.43
CA GLN A 64 -11.65 -8.16 -9.72
C GLN A 64 -10.92 -8.99 -10.81
N GLU A 65 -11.78 -9.76 -11.50
CA GLU A 65 -11.88 -10.05 -12.94
C GLU A 65 -10.61 -9.95 -13.81
N GLY A 66 -9.96 -11.09 -13.95
CA GLY A 66 -8.76 -11.29 -14.75
C GLY A 66 -7.93 -12.44 -14.20
N ARG A 67 -8.60 -13.39 -13.53
CA ARG A 67 -8.01 -14.45 -12.73
C ARG A 67 -6.90 -15.12 -13.53
N ARG A 68 -5.70 -15.17 -12.95
CA ARG A 68 -4.72 -16.19 -13.32
C ARG A 68 -5.41 -17.55 -13.36
N GLU A 69 -5.01 -18.39 -14.30
CA GLU A 69 -5.57 -19.72 -14.51
C GLU A 69 -5.52 -20.61 -13.26
N ASP A 70 -4.61 -20.31 -12.33
CA ASP A 70 -4.52 -20.95 -11.01
C ASP A 70 -5.01 -20.02 -9.88
N PRO A 71 -6.28 -20.15 -9.44
CA PRO A 71 -6.84 -19.35 -8.36
C PRO A 71 -6.35 -19.76 -6.96
N THR A 72 -5.42 -20.72 -6.83
CA THR A 72 -5.01 -21.28 -5.54
C THR A 72 -3.80 -20.59 -4.90
N MET A 73 -3.03 -19.79 -5.66
CA MET A 73 -1.80 -19.17 -5.18
C MET A 73 -1.88 -17.65 -5.18
N VAL A 74 -1.74 -17.04 -3.99
CA VAL A 74 -1.66 -15.58 -3.81
C VAL A 74 -0.19 -15.16 -3.68
N ARG A 75 0.21 -14.17 -4.47
CA ARG A 75 1.57 -13.62 -4.48
C ARG A 75 1.59 -12.28 -3.75
N VAL A 76 2.24 -12.28 -2.59
CA VAL A 76 2.38 -11.07 -1.76
C VAL A 76 3.81 -10.53 -1.87
N ALA A 77 3.95 -9.28 -2.31
CA ALA A 77 5.20 -8.53 -2.25
C ALA A 77 5.40 -7.98 -0.84
N VAL A 78 6.55 -8.26 -0.22
CA VAL A 78 6.85 -7.81 1.16
C VAL A 78 7.96 -6.77 1.12
N MET A 79 7.67 -5.57 1.63
CA MET A 79 8.67 -4.53 1.88
C MET A 79 8.99 -4.49 3.38
N ASP A 80 10.13 -5.07 3.75
CA ASP A 80 10.70 -5.02 5.10
C ASP A 80 11.63 -3.80 5.23
N SER A 81 11.26 -2.84 6.08
CA SER A 81 12.09 -1.65 6.36
C SER A 81 11.84 -1.15 7.78
N SER A 82 12.81 -0.40 8.31
CA SER A 82 12.66 0.26 9.61
C SER A 82 11.81 1.53 9.53
N PHE A 83 11.55 2.05 8.32
CA PHE A 83 10.69 3.20 8.04
C PHE A 83 10.94 4.41 8.96
N ASN A 84 12.20 4.84 9.05
CA ASN A 84 12.64 5.80 10.07
C ASN A 84 13.42 6.99 9.50
N PRO A 85 12.72 8.00 8.96
CA PRO A 85 11.33 7.98 8.51
C PRO A 85 11.19 7.29 7.13
N PRO A 86 9.97 6.94 6.68
CA PRO A 86 9.75 6.66 5.26
C PRO A 86 10.11 7.87 4.40
N HIS A 87 10.46 7.63 3.15
CA HIS A 87 10.85 8.66 2.18
C HIS A 87 10.48 8.22 0.77
N TYR A 88 10.61 9.13 -0.19
CA TYR A 88 10.20 8.94 -1.59
C TYR A 88 10.66 7.61 -2.21
N CYS A 89 11.90 7.18 -1.96
CA CYS A 89 12.37 5.90 -2.53
C CYS A 89 11.58 4.68 -2.04
N HIS A 90 10.95 4.71 -0.87
CA HIS A 90 10.07 3.60 -0.43
C HIS A 90 8.81 3.52 -1.29
N GLY A 91 8.21 4.67 -1.64
CA GLY A 91 7.05 4.72 -2.55
C GLY A 91 7.43 4.27 -3.97
N ALA A 92 8.50 4.83 -4.52
CA ALA A 92 9.00 4.42 -5.83
C ALA A 92 9.37 2.93 -5.88
N TYR A 93 9.90 2.39 -4.79
CA TYR A 93 10.22 0.96 -4.71
C TYR A 93 8.96 0.08 -4.71
N LEU A 94 7.89 0.46 -4.01
CA LEU A 94 6.62 -0.27 -4.05
C LEU A 94 6.08 -0.41 -5.47
N GLU A 95 6.17 0.66 -6.26
CA GLU A 95 5.80 0.62 -7.66
C GLU A 95 6.72 -0.32 -8.46
N CYS A 96 8.04 -0.19 -8.31
CA CYS A 96 9.01 -1.09 -8.93
C CYS A 96 8.80 -2.57 -8.59
N MET A 97 8.37 -2.89 -7.37
CA MET A 97 8.18 -4.28 -6.92
C MET A 97 7.13 -5.02 -7.74
N GLY A 98 6.21 -4.29 -8.37
CA GLY A 98 5.24 -4.82 -9.32
C GLY A 98 5.76 -4.95 -10.75
N VAL A 99 7.01 -4.63 -11.05
CA VAL A 99 7.58 -4.63 -12.42
C VAL A 99 8.52 -5.81 -12.63
N ALA A 100 8.24 -6.64 -13.64
CA ALA A 100 9.08 -7.74 -14.08
C ALA A 100 10.17 -7.27 -15.06
N GLU A 101 9.77 -6.47 -16.06
CA GLU A 101 10.66 -5.98 -17.11
C GLU A 101 10.28 -4.54 -17.48
N LEU A 102 11.28 -3.66 -17.56
CA LEU A 102 11.13 -2.33 -18.15
C LEU A 102 11.57 -2.40 -19.61
N ALA A 103 10.63 -2.60 -20.54
CA ALA A 103 10.95 -2.51 -21.96
C ALA A 103 11.05 -1.03 -22.36
N LEU A 104 12.19 -0.66 -22.95
CA LEU A 104 12.27 0.55 -23.78
C LEU A 104 11.42 0.27 -25.01
N ALA A 105 10.26 0.92 -25.16
CA ALA A 105 9.48 0.74 -26.38
C ALA A 105 10.32 1.29 -27.54
N ALA A 106 10.80 0.40 -28.39
CA ALA A 106 11.44 0.77 -29.63
C ALA A 106 10.34 1.30 -30.56
N ALA A 107 10.47 2.58 -30.93
CA ALA A 107 9.56 3.40 -31.73
C ALA A 107 8.41 4.05 -30.93
N GLU A 108 8.54 5.37 -30.78
CA GLU A 108 7.48 6.35 -30.46
C GLU A 108 6.85 6.34 -29.05
N GLY A 109 7.68 6.41 -28.00
CA GLY A 109 7.40 7.27 -26.83
C GLY A 109 6.96 6.61 -25.51
N GLY A 110 6.74 5.30 -25.47
CA GLY A 110 6.37 4.58 -24.24
C GLY A 110 7.54 3.86 -23.55
N ARG A 111 7.51 3.71 -22.22
CA ARG A 111 8.13 2.55 -21.57
C ARG A 111 6.96 1.66 -21.19
N GLU A 112 6.87 0.46 -21.74
CA GLU A 112 5.84 -0.49 -21.33
C GLU A 112 6.46 -1.41 -20.28
N ALA A 113 6.03 -1.25 -19.04
CA ALA A 113 6.49 -2.06 -17.93
C ALA A 113 5.66 -3.36 -17.91
N ARG A 114 6.32 -4.50 -18.07
CA ARG A 114 5.70 -5.79 -17.83
C ARG A 114 5.56 -5.96 -16.33
N MET A 115 4.35 -6.22 -15.86
CA MET A 115 4.08 -6.37 -14.43
C MET A 115 4.49 -7.77 -13.92
N LEU A 116 5.06 -7.83 -12.72
CA LEU A 116 5.01 -9.02 -11.89
C LEU A 116 3.55 -9.17 -11.47
N ASP A 117 2.95 -10.33 -11.74
CA ASP A 117 1.59 -10.65 -11.26
C ASP A 117 1.60 -10.79 -9.72
N ILE A 118 1.72 -9.65 -9.02
CA ILE A 118 1.64 -9.50 -7.57
C ILE A 118 0.20 -9.18 -7.24
N ASP A 119 -0.38 -9.95 -6.34
CA ASP A 119 -1.78 -9.83 -5.95
C ASP A 119 -1.95 -8.82 -4.84
N ALA A 120 -0.96 -8.71 -3.95
CA ALA A 120 -1.02 -7.85 -2.77
C ALA A 120 0.36 -7.41 -2.29
N PHE A 121 0.38 -6.38 -1.45
CA PHE A 121 1.60 -5.84 -0.85
C PHE A 121 1.49 -5.84 0.67
N LEU A 122 2.61 -6.11 1.35
CA LEU A 122 2.75 -6.08 2.80
C LEU A 122 3.93 -5.16 3.18
N LEU A 123 3.61 -4.06 3.87
CA LEU A 123 4.59 -3.19 4.51
C LEU A 123 4.87 -3.74 5.91
N LEU A 124 6.10 -4.24 6.13
CA LEU A 124 6.45 -4.96 7.34
C LEU A 124 7.42 -4.16 8.20
N LEU A 125 7.02 -3.85 9.44
CA LEU A 125 7.84 -3.17 10.44
C LEU A 125 8.35 -4.17 11.49
N GLY A 126 9.66 -4.23 11.70
CA GLY A 126 10.26 -5.00 12.79
C GLY A 126 10.12 -4.30 14.15
N SER A 127 9.79 -5.03 15.20
CA SER A 127 9.85 -4.51 16.59
C SER A 127 11.27 -4.20 17.06
N SER A 128 12.26 -4.80 16.40
CA SER A 128 13.69 -4.61 16.65
C SER A 128 14.47 -4.89 15.35
N ASN A 129 15.71 -4.40 15.29
CA ASN A 129 16.66 -4.76 14.23
C ASN A 129 17.81 -5.56 14.85
N ALA A 130 18.38 -6.50 14.09
CA ALA A 130 19.47 -7.34 14.57
C ALA A 130 20.75 -6.54 14.83
N ASP A 131 21.01 -5.55 13.98
CA ASP A 131 22.31 -4.88 13.93
C ASP A 131 22.32 -3.53 14.66
N LYS A 132 21.15 -2.90 14.87
CA LYS A 132 21.07 -1.52 15.35
C LYS A 132 19.91 -1.31 16.33
N PRO A 133 20.14 -0.65 17.47
CA PRO A 133 19.05 -0.21 18.32
C PRO A 133 18.16 0.78 17.54
N LEU A 134 16.86 0.75 17.80
CA LEU A 134 15.92 1.72 17.22
C LEU A 134 16.24 3.11 17.78
N GLN A 135 16.71 4.01 16.92
CA GLN A 135 16.93 5.43 17.24
C GLN A 135 15.95 6.29 16.44
N GLY A 136 15.60 7.48 16.93
CA GLY A 136 14.70 8.40 16.25
C GLY A 136 13.23 8.14 16.59
N ALA A 137 12.38 7.96 15.58
CA ALA A 137 10.94 7.80 15.78
C ALA A 137 10.61 6.52 16.55
N SER A 138 9.59 6.58 17.41
CA SER A 138 9.02 5.41 18.10
C SER A 138 8.34 4.46 17.11
N LEU A 139 8.03 3.22 17.53
CA LEU A 139 7.35 2.25 16.66
C LEU A 139 5.96 2.74 16.24
N GLU A 140 5.22 3.36 17.16
CA GLU A 140 3.91 3.97 16.90
C GLU A 140 4.01 5.08 15.85
N GLN A 141 5.01 5.95 15.99
CA GLN A 141 5.27 7.01 15.02
C GLN A 141 5.61 6.43 13.64
N ARG A 142 6.46 5.38 13.59
CA ARG A 142 6.80 4.69 12.34
C ARG A 142 5.58 4.06 11.69
N MET A 143 4.71 3.39 12.46
CA MET A 143 3.47 2.83 11.95
C MET A 143 2.58 3.90 11.33
N ARG A 144 2.42 5.06 11.99
CA ARG A 144 1.68 6.21 11.43
C ARG A 144 2.32 6.74 10.14
N MET A 145 3.64 6.84 10.09
CA MET A 145 4.34 7.29 8.89
C MET A 145 4.22 6.30 7.72
N VAL A 146 4.32 4.99 8.00
CA VAL A 146 4.10 3.93 7.01
C VAL A 146 2.67 3.96 6.49
N ASP A 147 1.71 4.23 7.36
CA ASP A 147 0.31 4.36 6.99
C ASP A 147 0.03 5.54 6.06
N MET A 148 0.65 6.69 6.34
CA MET A 148 0.61 7.83 5.43
C MET A 148 1.23 7.48 4.08
N LEU A 149 2.40 6.84 4.05
CA LEU A 149 3.03 6.39 2.80
C LEU A 149 2.11 5.43 2.03
N ALA A 150 1.55 4.41 2.69
CA ALA A 150 0.67 3.42 2.07
C ALA A 150 -0.58 4.07 1.49
N THR A 151 -1.19 4.99 2.23
CA THR A 151 -2.39 5.72 1.81
C THR A 151 -2.07 6.63 0.62
N THR A 152 -0.96 7.36 0.66
CA THR A 152 -0.51 8.18 -0.46
C THR A 152 -0.29 7.33 -1.70
N VAL A 153 0.46 6.23 -1.60
CA VAL A 153 0.71 5.34 -2.75
C VAL A 153 -0.57 4.67 -3.27
N ALA A 154 -1.54 4.36 -2.41
CA ALA A 154 -2.78 3.70 -2.82
C ALA A 154 -3.81 4.63 -3.48
N VAL A 155 -3.83 5.91 -3.10
CA VAL A 155 -4.87 6.88 -3.50
C VAL A 155 -4.36 7.85 -4.54
N ASP A 156 -3.09 8.26 -4.46
CA ASP A 156 -2.50 9.14 -5.44
C ASP A 156 -2.17 8.34 -6.70
N ALA A 157 -3.05 8.44 -7.68
CA ALA A 157 -2.86 7.93 -9.03
C ALA A 157 -2.40 9.05 -10.00
N SER A 158 -2.07 10.24 -9.48
CA SER A 158 -1.70 11.39 -10.30
C SER A 158 -0.24 11.28 -10.71
N ALA A 159 0.02 11.21 -12.03
CA ALA A 159 1.34 11.02 -12.66
C ALA A 159 2.47 11.98 -12.19
N ASP A 160 2.12 13.04 -11.45
CA ASP A 160 2.99 14.17 -11.15
C ASP A 160 3.75 14.05 -9.82
N THR A 161 3.36 13.14 -8.93
CA THR A 161 4.08 12.93 -7.68
C THR A 161 5.22 11.95 -7.90
N TRP A 162 5.00 10.63 -7.99
CA TRP A 162 6.10 9.65 -7.85
C TRP A 162 6.09 8.47 -8.83
N HIS A 163 5.29 8.54 -9.90
CA HIS A 163 4.95 7.34 -10.66
C HIS A 163 5.98 6.95 -11.73
N LEU A 164 6.41 5.69 -11.70
CA LEU A 164 7.01 5.03 -12.87
C LEU A 164 5.98 4.77 -13.96
N TRP A 165 4.71 4.64 -13.56
CA TRP A 165 3.58 4.39 -14.43
C TRP A 165 3.21 5.64 -15.21
N LYS A 166 3.07 5.51 -16.53
CA LYS A 166 2.65 6.61 -17.40
C LYS A 166 1.13 6.69 -17.59
N SER A 167 0.38 5.69 -17.08
CA SER A 167 -1.07 5.65 -17.20
C SER A 167 -1.75 5.10 -15.94
N ARG A 168 -2.99 5.56 -15.73
CA ARG A 168 -3.88 5.07 -14.66
C ARG A 168 -4.12 3.56 -14.77
N ASP A 169 -4.13 3.01 -15.98
CA ASP A 169 -4.35 1.58 -16.21
C ASP A 169 -3.19 0.73 -15.68
N GLN A 170 -1.94 1.18 -15.87
CA GLN A 170 -0.76 0.51 -15.29
C GLN A 170 -0.79 0.56 -13.75
N PHE A 171 -1.20 1.71 -13.18
CA PHE A 171 -1.39 1.84 -11.74
C PHE A 171 -2.48 0.89 -11.23
N MET A 172 -3.63 0.80 -11.90
CA MET A 172 -4.70 -0.13 -11.49
C MET A 172 -4.26 -1.60 -11.62
N ALA A 173 -3.51 -1.94 -12.67
CA ALA A 173 -2.94 -3.27 -12.87
C ALA A 173 -1.89 -3.65 -11.82
N SER A 174 -1.30 -2.68 -11.12
CA SER A 174 -0.27 -2.93 -10.10
C SER A 174 -0.80 -3.50 -8.79
N ASN A 175 -2.11 -3.50 -8.55
CA ASN A 175 -2.72 -3.90 -7.27
C ASN A 175 -2.21 -3.15 -6.03
N LEU A 176 -1.61 -1.95 -6.18
CA LEU A 176 -1.14 -1.16 -5.04
C LEU A 176 -2.25 -0.80 -4.03
N HIS A 177 -3.50 -0.71 -4.47
CA HIS A 177 -4.65 -0.55 -3.56
C HIS A 177 -4.84 -1.75 -2.60
N ASN A 178 -4.33 -2.94 -2.93
CA ASN A 178 -4.38 -4.16 -2.13
C ASN A 178 -3.16 -4.27 -1.20
N MET A 179 -3.01 -3.27 -0.33
CA MET A 179 -1.92 -3.17 0.64
C MET A 179 -2.36 -3.53 2.06
N ALA A 180 -1.44 -4.08 2.85
CA ALA A 180 -1.56 -4.20 4.29
C ALA A 180 -0.28 -3.73 5.01
N ILE A 181 -0.44 -3.36 6.27
CA ILE A 181 0.64 -2.93 7.16
C ILE A 181 0.68 -3.90 8.33
N GLY A 182 1.87 -4.42 8.63
CA GLY A 182 2.05 -5.38 9.71
C GLY A 182 3.32 -5.14 10.53
N MET A 183 3.36 -5.79 11.69
CA MET A 183 4.53 -5.84 12.56
C MET A 183 5.03 -7.27 12.71
N VAL A 184 6.35 -7.43 12.84
CA VAL A 184 7.02 -8.70 13.11
C VAL A 184 7.94 -8.59 14.33
N ASN A 185 7.97 -9.64 15.15
CA ASN A 185 8.74 -9.64 16.40
C ASN A 185 10.20 -10.07 16.24
N THR A 186 10.59 -10.58 15.07
CA THR A 186 11.93 -11.10 14.83
C THR A 186 12.84 -10.08 14.15
N PRO A 187 14.10 -9.95 14.60
CA PRO A 187 15.02 -8.93 14.10
C PRO A 187 15.69 -9.31 12.77
N ARG A 188 15.87 -10.60 12.48
CA ARG A 188 16.62 -11.08 11.32
C ARG A 188 15.69 -11.34 10.14
N PHE A 189 16.16 -11.00 8.93
CA PHE A 189 15.41 -11.19 7.69
C PHE A 189 14.90 -12.64 7.51
N VAL A 190 15.75 -13.65 7.73
CA VAL A 190 15.37 -15.07 7.58
C VAL A 190 14.21 -15.46 8.50
N ASP A 191 14.21 -14.93 9.73
CA ASP A 191 13.16 -15.22 10.71
C ASP A 191 11.86 -14.49 10.36
N LYS A 192 11.95 -13.26 9.83
CA LYS A 192 10.80 -12.54 9.28
C LYS A 192 10.17 -13.29 8.11
N CYS A 193 10.97 -13.83 7.19
CA CYS A 193 10.46 -14.65 6.08
C CYS A 193 9.71 -15.88 6.58
N ARG A 194 10.19 -16.53 7.65
CA ARG A 194 9.47 -17.65 8.28
C ARG A 194 8.15 -17.20 8.89
N ALA A 195 8.16 -16.09 9.62
CA ALA A 195 6.95 -15.54 10.23
C ALA A 195 5.87 -15.21 9.20
N VAL A 196 6.25 -14.66 8.05
CA VAL A 196 5.31 -14.28 6.97
C VAL A 196 4.65 -15.50 6.32
N ARG A 197 5.33 -16.66 6.27
CA ARG A 197 4.74 -17.88 5.71
C ARG A 197 3.62 -18.48 6.57
N ASP A 198 3.56 -18.10 7.84
CA ASP A 198 2.58 -18.56 8.81
C ASP A 198 1.36 -17.60 8.93
N VAL A 199 1.31 -16.52 8.11
CA VAL A 199 0.22 -15.50 8.08
C VAL A 199 -0.90 -15.92 7.15
#